data_AF-A0A955TZB9-F1
#
_entry.id   AF-A0A955TZB9-F1
#
_cell.length_a   1.000
_cell.length_b   1.000
_cell.length_c   1.000
_cell.angle_alpha   90.00
_cell.angle_beta   90.00
_cell.angle_gamma   90.00
#
_symmetry.space_group_name_H-M   'P 1'
#
loop_
_entity.id
_entity.type
_entity.pdbx_description
1 polymer ?
#
loop_
_entity_poly.entity_id
_entity_poly.type
_entity_poly.pdbx_seq_one_letter_code
_entity_poly.pdbx_strand_id
1 'polypeptide(L)'
;MGAQNLLVEIKKHLPLRVYGNGPVMEMLREMGKSVNKKTPLTATEVFRDAESGELVCEVALEGDEKITAALSNLRLDITHPLFRQVKNYRDEVADDLAKPDTPGINSQGFRMGSLYGKK
;
A
#
# COMPACT_ATOMS: atom_id res chain seq x y z
N MET A 1 -13.12 1.11 -7.18
CA MET A 1 -12.55 1.46 -8.50
C MET A 1 -11.39 0.50 -8.75
N GLY A 2 -11.20 -0.04 -9.95
CA GLY A 2 -10.10 -0.99 -10.17
C GLY A 2 -8.73 -0.30 -10.13
N ALA A 3 -7.72 -0.95 -9.54
CA ALA A 3 -6.33 -0.46 -9.46
C ALA A 3 -5.77 -0.01 -10.83
N GLN A 4 -6.25 -0.62 -11.92
CA GLN A 4 -5.83 -0.29 -13.28
C GLN A 4 -6.34 1.07 -13.79
N ASN A 5 -7.54 1.49 -13.41
CA ASN A 5 -8.02 2.83 -13.74
C ASN A 5 -7.22 3.89 -12.97
N LEU A 6 -6.94 3.63 -11.69
CA LEU A 6 -6.14 4.52 -10.86
C LEU A 6 -4.73 4.71 -11.43
N LEU A 7 -4.10 3.63 -11.92
CA LEU A 7 -2.81 3.71 -12.61
C LEU A 7 -2.86 4.64 -13.83
N VAL A 8 -3.90 4.51 -14.67
CA VAL A 8 -4.07 5.34 -15.87
C VAL A 8 -4.28 6.81 -15.49
N GLU A 9 -5.07 7.07 -14.45
CA GLU A 9 -5.27 8.44 -13.95
C GLU A 9 -3.98 9.03 -13.39
N ILE A 10 -3.24 8.31 -12.54
CA ILE A 10 -1.96 8.79 -11.99
C ILE A 10 -0.97 9.11 -13.11
N LYS A 11 -0.88 8.26 -14.15
CA LYS A 11 0.01 8.50 -15.30
C LYS A 11 -0.26 9.82 -16.01
N LYS A 12 -1.50 10.30 -16.06
CA LYS A 12 -1.85 11.58 -16.71
C LYS A 12 -1.34 12.80 -15.94
N HIS A 13 -1.00 12.64 -14.67
CA HIS A 13 -0.59 13.71 -13.78
C HIS A 13 0.90 13.65 -13.41
N LEU A 14 1.67 12.72 -14.01
CA LEU A 14 3.11 12.64 -13.81
C LEU A 14 3.84 13.81 -14.51
N PRO A 15 4.93 14.32 -13.92
CA PRO A 15 5.45 14.00 -12.59
C PRO A 15 4.63 14.67 -11.48
N LEU A 16 4.43 13.97 -10.37
CA LEU A 16 3.65 14.49 -9.23
C LEU A 16 4.39 14.40 -7.90
N ARG A 17 4.08 15.34 -7.01
CA ARG A 17 4.69 15.41 -5.68
C ARG A 17 4.00 14.44 -4.72
N VAL A 18 4.80 13.58 -4.11
CA VAL A 18 4.38 12.59 -3.12
C VAL A 18 5.24 12.67 -1.86
N TYR A 19 4.77 12.07 -0.78
CA TYR A 19 5.44 12.03 0.51
C TYR A 19 5.54 10.59 0.97
N GLY A 20 6.75 10.18 1.39
CA GLY A 20 6.97 8.85 1.94
C GLY A 20 6.22 8.64 3.26
N ASN A 21 5.69 7.43 3.46
CA ASN A 21 5.21 6.95 4.74
C ASN A 21 6.20 5.94 5.34
N GLY A 22 6.15 5.73 6.66
CA GLY A 22 7.06 4.90 7.48
C GLY A 22 8.08 4.04 6.73
N PRO A 23 7.66 2.93 6.07
CA PRO A 23 8.57 2.01 5.40
C PRO A 23 9.46 2.65 4.32
N VAL A 24 8.91 3.53 3.48
CA VAL A 24 9.67 4.24 2.44
C VAL A 24 10.66 5.22 3.07
N MET A 25 10.31 5.81 4.20
CA MET A 25 11.22 6.71 4.91
C MET A 25 12.37 5.96 5.60
N GLU A 26 12.10 4.78 6.15
CA GLU A 26 13.13 3.92 6.73
C GLU A 26 14.11 3.46 5.66
N MET A 27 13.60 2.97 4.53
CA MET A 27 14.42 2.58 3.37
C MET A 27 15.31 3.73 2.89
N LEU A 28 14.77 4.95 2.75
CA LEU A 28 15.55 6.13 2.37
C LEU A 28 16.64 6.47 3.40
N ARG A 29 16.37 6.29 4.70
CA ARG A 29 17.36 6.52 5.77
C ARG A 29 18.45 5.46 5.76
N GLU A 30 18.11 4.20 5.47
CA GLU A 30 19.08 3.11 5.30
C GLU A 30 20.01 3.37 4.10
N MET A 31 19.50 3.99 3.04
CA MET A 31 20.31 4.48 1.91
C MET A 31 21.14 5.74 2.25
N GLY A 32 21.18 6.15 3.53
CA GLY A 32 21.94 7.32 3.99
C GLY A 32 21.28 8.66 3.69
N LYS A 33 20.00 8.69 3.27
CA LYS A 33 19.28 9.93 2.96
C LYS A 33 18.60 10.48 4.20
N SER A 34 18.85 11.76 4.48
CA SER A 34 18.20 12.46 5.59
C SER A 34 16.79 12.92 5.20
N VAL A 35 15.81 12.00 5.30
CA VAL A 35 14.41 12.26 4.93
C VAL A 35 13.46 12.33 6.14
N ASN A 36 12.48 13.22 6.01
CA ASN A 36 11.41 13.47 6.98
C ASN A 36 10.03 13.37 6.32
N LYS A 37 8.96 13.32 7.14
CA LYS A 37 7.57 13.18 6.64
C LYS A 37 7.11 14.33 5.73
N LYS A 38 7.82 15.46 5.81
CA LYS A 38 7.59 16.67 5.01
C LYS A 38 8.48 16.74 3.77
N THR A 39 9.41 15.80 3.61
CA THR A 39 10.33 15.77 2.48
C THR A 39 9.55 15.37 1.23
N PRO A 40 9.45 16.27 0.22
CA PRO A 40 8.76 15.95 -1.02
C PRO A 40 9.61 14.99 -1.85
N LEU A 41 8.95 13.98 -2.40
CA LEU A 41 9.49 13.06 -3.39
C LEU A 41 8.76 13.33 -4.71
N THR A 42 9.46 13.19 -5.83
CA THR A 42 8.88 13.36 -7.16
C THR A 42 8.61 11.98 -7.74
N ALA A 43 7.35 11.61 -7.89
CA ALA A 43 6.97 10.41 -8.62
C ALA A 43 7.08 10.69 -10.12
N THR A 44 7.96 9.94 -10.80
CA THR A 44 8.21 10.06 -12.25
C THR A 44 7.51 8.98 -13.04
N GLU A 45 7.27 7.82 -12.44
CA GLU A 45 6.59 6.71 -13.11
C GLU A 45 5.69 5.94 -12.14
N VAL A 46 4.68 5.24 -12.68
CA VAL A 46 3.83 4.31 -11.94
C VAL A 46 3.57 3.08 -12.80
N PHE A 47 3.67 1.91 -12.19
CA PHE A 47 3.40 0.63 -12.81
C PHE A 47 2.75 -0.32 -11.82
N ARG A 48 2.22 -1.42 -12.33
CA ARG A 48 1.68 -2.49 -11.50
C ARG A 48 2.78 -3.52 -11.34
N ASP A 49 3.10 -3.86 -10.11
CA ASP A 49 4.06 -4.91 -9.82
C ASP A 49 3.47 -6.29 -10.15
N ALA A 50 4.29 -7.15 -10.76
CA ALA A 50 3.82 -8.45 -11.25
C ALA A 50 3.73 -9.51 -10.14
N GLU A 51 4.50 -9.35 -9.07
CA GLU A 51 4.54 -10.30 -7.94
C GLU A 51 3.45 -10.00 -6.91
N SER A 52 3.41 -8.78 -6.40
CA SER A 52 2.43 -8.32 -5.39
C SER A 52 1.08 -7.94 -6.00
N GLY A 53 1.04 -7.59 -7.29
CA GLY A 53 -0.15 -7.04 -7.94
C GLY A 53 -0.51 -5.61 -7.50
N GLU A 54 0.30 -4.99 -6.63
CA GLU A 54 0.14 -3.63 -6.13
C GLU A 54 0.59 -2.58 -7.14
N LEU A 55 0.16 -1.33 -6.93
CA LEU A 55 0.69 -0.20 -7.68
C LEU A 55 2.01 0.28 -7.05
N VAL A 56 3.06 0.33 -7.85
CA VAL A 56 4.39 0.80 -7.46
C VAL A 56 4.72 2.05 -8.25
N CYS A 57 5.29 3.04 -7.56
CA CYS A 57 5.75 4.28 -8.17
C CYS A 57 7.28 4.36 -8.13
N GLU A 58 7.86 4.84 -9.21
CA GLU A 58 9.24 5.30 -9.24
C GLU A 58 9.26 6.73 -8.71
N VAL A 59 9.93 6.94 -7.58
CA VAL A 59 10.06 8.23 -6.91
C VAL A 59 11.53 8.60 -6.80
N ALA A 60 11.84 9.88 -7.03
CA ALA A 60 13.17 10.42 -6.84
C ALA A 60 13.13 11.55 -5.81
N LEU A 61 14.14 11.59 -4.96
CA LEU A 61 14.41 12.79 -4.17
C LEU A 61 15.10 13.82 -5.09
N GLU A 62 14.87 15.11 -4.86
CA GLU A 62 15.44 16.17 -5.68
C GLU A 62 16.98 16.11 -5.63
N GLY A 63 17.63 15.82 -6.77
CA GLY A 63 19.08 15.66 -6.87
C GLY A 63 19.62 14.25 -6.60
N ASP A 64 18.73 13.25 -6.51
CA ASP A 64 19.05 11.92 -6.02
C ASP A 64 18.62 10.80 -6.96
N GLU A 65 19.08 9.57 -6.65
CA GLU A 65 18.74 8.39 -7.43
C GLU A 65 17.25 8.05 -7.34
N LYS A 66 16.75 7.40 -8.40
CA LYS A 66 15.36 6.96 -8.46
C LYS A 66 15.20 5.67 -7.65
N ILE A 67 14.15 5.62 -6.84
CA ILE A 67 13.79 4.46 -6.03
C ILE A 67 12.36 4.04 -6.34
N THR A 68 12.09 2.75 -6.21
CA THR A 68 10.73 2.21 -6.36
C THR A 68 10.07 2.08 -4.99
N ALA A 69 8.85 2.58 -4.87
CA ALA A 69 8.08 2.54 -3.64
C ALA A 69 6.61 2.19 -3.93
N ALA A 70 6.03 1.31 -3.12
CA ALA A 70 4.61 0.96 -3.22
C ALA A 70 3.71 2.18 -2.95
N LEU A 71 2.68 2.36 -3.76
CA LEU A 71 1.69 3.45 -3.63
C LEU A 71 0.95 3.37 -2.28
N SER A 72 0.80 2.16 -1.73
CA SER A 72 0.29 1.89 -0.38
C SER A 72 1.08 2.61 0.72
N ASN A 73 2.39 2.82 0.49
CA ASN A 73 3.31 3.49 1.39
C ASN A 73 3.63 4.94 0.99
N LEU A 74 2.96 5.49 -0.02
CA LEU A 74 3.12 6.87 -0.46
C LEU A 74 1.87 7.69 -0.16
N ARG A 75 2.06 8.98 0.06
CA ARG A 75 0.97 9.93 0.32
C ARG A 75 1.03 11.04 -0.71
N LEU A 76 -0.05 11.22 -1.47
CA LEU A 76 -0.16 12.39 -2.35
C LEU A 76 -0.40 13.66 -1.55
N ASP A 77 -0.08 14.79 -2.20
CA ASP A 77 -0.49 16.10 -1.73
C ASP A 77 -2.01 16.20 -1.62
N ILE A 78 -2.49 16.82 -0.54
CA ILE A 78 -3.93 16.98 -0.27
C ILE A 78 -4.60 17.92 -1.29
N THR A 79 -3.84 18.80 -1.93
CA THR A 79 -4.36 19.69 -2.97
C THR A 79 -4.56 18.98 -4.30
N HIS A 80 -4.07 17.74 -4.46
CA HIS A 80 -4.16 17.00 -5.71
C HIS A 80 -5.57 16.38 -5.89
N PRO A 81 -6.20 16.47 -7.08
CA PRO A 81 -7.52 15.90 -7.32
C PRO A 81 -7.59 14.38 -7.09
N LEU A 82 -6.48 13.67 -7.35
CA LEU A 82 -6.37 12.22 -7.13
C LEU A 82 -6.12 11.83 -5.66
N PHE A 83 -5.97 12.79 -4.73
CA PHE A 83 -5.70 12.51 -3.32
C PHE A 83 -6.72 11.55 -2.71
N ARG A 84 -8.02 11.80 -2.96
CA ARG A 84 -9.10 10.94 -2.45
C ARG A 84 -9.07 9.55 -3.05
N GLN A 85 -8.81 9.44 -4.35
CA GLN A 85 -8.79 8.14 -5.02
C GLN A 85 -7.63 7.27 -4.53
N VAL A 86 -6.43 7.85 -4.41
CA VAL A 86 -5.28 7.11 -3.90
C VAL A 86 -5.44 6.80 -2.42
N LYS A 87 -6.00 7.72 -1.61
CA LYS A 87 -6.34 7.41 -0.22
C LYS A 87 -7.27 6.20 -0.13
N ASN A 88 -8.34 6.18 -0.91
CA ASN A 88 -9.27 5.05 -0.91
C ASN A 88 -8.58 3.75 -1.32
N TYR A 89 -7.73 3.76 -2.34
CA TYR A 89 -6.95 2.57 -2.73
C TYR A 89 -6.04 2.08 -1.61
N ARG A 90 -5.39 3.00 -0.88
CA ARG A 90 -4.56 2.64 0.28
C ARG A 90 -5.39 2.02 1.40
N ASP A 91 -6.56 2.57 1.67
CA ASP A 91 -7.49 2.04 2.66
C ASP A 91 -8.03 0.65 2.22
N GLU A 92 -8.34 0.46 0.94
CA GLU A 92 -8.74 -0.85 0.36
C GLU A 92 -7.62 -1.89 0.51
N VAL A 93 -6.38 -1.56 0.11
CA VAL A 93 -5.23 -2.45 0.24
C VAL A 93 -4.93 -2.77 1.71
N ALA A 94 -5.01 -1.77 2.60
CA ALA A 94 -4.82 -1.97 4.03
C ALA A 94 -5.93 -2.85 4.64
N ASP A 95 -7.18 -2.70 4.19
CA ASP A 95 -8.31 -3.53 4.62
C ASP A 95 -8.16 -4.98 4.12
N ASP A 96 -7.74 -5.18 2.87
CA ASP A 96 -7.47 -6.53 2.35
C ASP A 96 -6.29 -7.21 3.05
N LEU A 97 -5.25 -6.45 3.44
CA LEU A 97 -4.16 -6.94 4.30
C LEU A 97 -4.60 -7.18 5.76
N ALA A 98 -5.58 -6.42 6.26
CA ALA A 98 -6.09 -6.52 7.63
C ALA A 98 -7.15 -7.61 7.80
N LYS A 99 -7.75 -8.09 6.70
CA LYS A 99 -8.58 -9.30 6.74
C LYS A 99 -7.67 -10.47 7.11
N PRO A 100 -7.89 -11.13 8.25
CA PRO A 100 -7.20 -12.38 8.50
C PRO A 100 -7.57 -13.33 7.36
N ASP A 101 -6.56 -13.89 6.71
CA ASP A 101 -6.69 -15.11 5.93
C ASP A 101 -7.52 -16.05 6.81
N THR A 102 -8.77 -16.31 6.42
CA THR A 102 -9.58 -17.26 7.16
C THR A 102 -9.07 -18.60 6.65
N PRO A 103 -8.24 -19.35 7.42
CA PRO A 103 -8.03 -20.72 7.03
C PRO A 103 -9.42 -21.35 7.15
N GLY A 104 -9.95 -21.84 6.03
CA GLY A 104 -11.15 -22.67 5.99
C GLY A 104 -10.88 -24.00 6.69
N ILE A 105 -10.57 -23.97 7.98
CA ILE A 105 -10.56 -25.14 8.83
C ILE A 105 -12.00 -25.32 9.24
N ASN A 106 -12.62 -26.36 8.67
CA ASN A 106 -13.84 -26.96 9.17
C ASN A 106 -13.77 -27.07 10.70
N SER A 107 -14.28 -26.07 11.41
CA SER A 107 -14.70 -26.21 12.80
C SER A 107 -16.04 -26.94 12.81
N GLN A 108 -16.05 -28.16 12.24
CA GLN A 108 -17.01 -29.17 12.66
C GLN A 108 -16.67 -29.45 14.12
N GLY A 109 -17.43 -28.83 15.01
CA GLY A 109 -17.34 -29.07 16.43
C GLY A 109 -17.54 -30.55 16.71
N PHE A 110 -16.45 -31.25 17.03
CA PHE A 110 -16.53 -32.47 17.81
C PHE A 110 -17.04 -32.08 19.20
N ARG A 111 -18.37 -32.10 19.38
CA ARG A 111 -18.99 -32.12 20.71
C ARG A 111 -18.76 -33.50 21.32
N MET A 112 -17.60 -33.67 21.95
CA MET A 112 -17.35 -34.74 22.90
C MET A 112 -18.08 -34.37 24.19
N GLY A 113 -19.25 -34.96 24.42
CA GLY A 113 -20.04 -34.65 25.60
C GLY A 113 -21.39 -35.35 25.65
N SER A 114 -21.39 -36.64 26.02
CA SER A 114 -22.40 -37.24 26.91
C SER A 114 -22.01 -38.69 27.24
N LEU A 115 -20.89 -38.87 27.95
CA LEU A 115 -20.82 -39.95 28.94
C LEU A 115 -21.52 -39.41 30.19
N TYR A 116 -22.70 -39.94 30.48
CA TYR A 116 -23.45 -39.97 31.75
C TYR A 116 -24.95 -39.85 31.48
N GLY A 117 -25.56 -41.00 31.17
CA GLY A 117 -26.99 -41.23 31.29
C GLY A 117 -27.20 -42.46 32.16
N LYS A 118 -27.50 -42.25 33.45
CA LYS A 118 -28.03 -43.28 34.35
C LYS A 118 -29.36 -43.80 33.79
N LYS A 119 -29.51 -45.13 33.73
CA LYS A 119 -30.56 -45.87 34.43
C LYS A 119 -30.09 -47.28 34.73
#